data_AF-A0AAU7L7T6-F1
#
_entry.id   AF-A0AAU7L7T6-F1
#
_cell.length_a   1.000
_cell.length_b   1.000
_cell.length_c   1.000
_cell.angle_alpha   90.00
_cell.angle_beta   90.00
_cell.angle_gamma   90.00
#
_symmetry.space_group_name_H-M   'P 1'
#
loop_
_entity.id
_entity.type
_entity.pdbx_description
1 polymer ?
#
loop_
_entity_poly.entity_id
_entity_poly.type
_entity_poly.pdbx_seq_one_letter_code
_entity_poly.pdbx_strand_id
1 'polypeptide(L)' 'MENTEALSRAISVQLAAAVAINTSHGDIPLDDEMRVAVDNAVRPILKRRLNARLADNTPKE' A
#
# COMPACT_ATOMS: atom_id res chain seq x y z
N MET A 1 -11.99 12.87 4.39
CA MET A 1 -10.52 13.01 4.54
C MET A 1 -9.86 11.79 5.20
N GLU A 2 -10.51 11.03 6.08
CA GLU A 2 -9.95 9.79 6.71
C GLU A 2 -9.36 8.76 5.72
N ASN A 3 -10.00 8.59 4.56
CA ASN A 3 -9.65 7.53 3.62
C ASN A 3 -8.32 7.79 2.87
N THR A 4 -7.86 9.04 2.79
CA THR A 4 -6.62 9.42 2.09
C THR A 4 -5.41 9.28 3.02
N GLU A 5 -5.55 9.71 4.29
CA GLU A 5 -4.53 9.53 5.31
C GLU A 5 -4.29 8.05 5.64
N ALA A 6 -5.36 7.26 5.76
CA ALA A 6 -5.27 5.81 5.95
C ALA A 6 -4.48 5.14 4.80
N LEU A 7 -4.72 5.57 3.55
CA LEU A 7 -4.01 5.03 2.38
C LEU A 7 -2.54 5.46 2.37
N SER A 8 -2.24 6.72 2.69
CA SER A 8 -0.87 7.23 2.79
C SER A 8 -0.07 6.51 3.87
N ARG A 9 -0.70 6.25 5.03
CA ARG A 9 -0.10 5.51 6.14
C ARG A 9 0.12 4.04 5.80
N ALA A 10 -0.82 3.40 5.09
CA ALA A 10 -0.67 2.03 4.60
C ALA A 10 0.52 1.90 3.63
N ILE A 11 0.71 2.87 2.73
CA ILE A 11 1.86 2.91 1.79
C ILE A 11 3.19 3.09 2.52
N SER A 12 3.23 4.00 3.49
CA SER A 12 4.50 4.43 4.09
C SER A 12 4.97 3.49 5.20
N VAL A 13 4.03 2.94 5.98
CA VAL A 13 4.34 2.20 7.21
C VAL A 13 4.03 0.71 7.06
N GLN A 14 2.82 0.36 6.62
CA GLN A 14 2.40 -1.05 6.62
C GLN A 14 3.08 -1.85 5.50
N LEU A 15 3.22 -1.28 4.30
CA LEU A 15 3.90 -1.98 3.20
C LEU A 15 5.38 -2.23 3.50
N ALA A 16 6.07 -1.24 4.07
CA ALA A 16 7.48 -1.34 4.42
C ALA A 16 7.75 -2.29 5.59
N ALA A 17 6.78 -2.47 6.49
CA ALA A 17 6.87 -3.37 7.64
C ALA A 17 6.25 -4.76 7.38
N ALA A 18 5.86 -5.08 6.14
CA ALA A 18 5.22 -6.35 5.83
C ALA A 18 6.20 -7.53 5.98
N VAL A 19 5.86 -8.46 6.88
CA VAL A 19 6.70 -9.63 7.19
C VAL A 19 6.15 -10.96 6.68
N ALA A 20 4.85 -11.00 6.36
CA ALA A 20 4.17 -12.19 5.89
C ALA A 20 2.93 -11.82 5.05
N ILE A 21 2.53 -12.73 4.15
CA ILE A 21 1.24 -12.70 3.48
C ILE A 21 0.32 -13.64 4.24
N ASN A 22 -0.74 -13.09 4.82
CA ASN A 22 -1.78 -13.90 5.44
C ASN A 22 -2.67 -14.51 4.36
N THR A 23 -2.81 -15.84 4.39
CA THR A 23 -3.69 -16.59 3.51
C THR A 23 -4.68 -17.41 4.33
N SER A 24 -5.76 -17.87 3.69
CA SER A 24 -6.72 -18.78 4.35
C SER A 24 -6.12 -20.12 4.78
N HIS A 25 -4.89 -20.43 4.34
CA HIS A 25 -4.18 -21.67 4.63
C HIS A 25 -3.03 -21.45 5.63
N GLY A 26 -2.88 -20.24 6.16
CA GLY A 26 -1.81 -19.84 7.05
C GLY A 26 -0.98 -18.67 6.52
N ASP A 27 -0.01 -18.25 7.31
CA ASP A 27 0.88 -17.14 6.95
C ASP A 27 2.07 -17.64 6.13
N ILE A 28 2.33 -16.96 5.02
CA ILE A 28 3.52 -17.16 4.20
C ILE A 28 4.53 -16.09 4.60
N PRO A 29 5.63 -16.43 5.32
CA PRO A 29 6.65 -15.47 5.67
C PRO A 29 7.29 -14.91 4.40
N LEU A 30 7.53 -13.60 4.40
CA LEU A 30 8.26 -12.91 3.35
C LEU A 30 9.73 -12.86 3.73
N ASP A 31 10.57 -13.55 2.96
CA ASP A 31 12.00 -13.31 2.95
C ASP A 31 12.32 -11.96 2.29
N ASP A 32 13.59 -11.57 2.29
CA ASP A 32 14.01 -10.26 1.81
C ASP A 32 13.76 -10.08 0.29
N GLU A 33 13.91 -11.15 -0.50
CA GLU A 33 13.64 -11.11 -1.95
C GLU A 33 12.13 -10.90 -2.22
N MET A 34 11.28 -11.66 -1.53
CA MET A 34 9.83 -11.53 -1.63
C MET A 34 9.32 -10.18 -1.10
N ARG A 35 9.91 -9.65 -0.02
CA ARG A 35 9.58 -8.30 0.48
C ARG A 35 9.82 -7.23 -0.59
N VAL A 36 10.99 -7.28 -1.23
CA VAL A 36 11.34 -6.35 -2.30
C VAL A 36 10.40 -6.50 -3.49
N ALA A 37 10.09 -7.73 -3.90
CA ALA A 37 9.16 -8.00 -4.99
C ALA A 37 7.74 -7.46 -4.70
N VAL A 38 7.23 -7.69 -3.49
CA VAL A 38 5.92 -7.19 -3.04
C VAL A 38 5.91 -5.67 -2.98
N ASP A 39 6.94 -5.03 -2.42
CA ASP A 39 7.02 -3.57 -2.36
C ASP A 39 7.00 -2.96 -3.76
N ASN A 40 7.85 -3.47 -4.66
CA ASN A 40 7.94 -2.99 -6.04
C ASN A 40 6.63 -3.18 -6.83
N ALA A 41 5.91 -4.28 -6.59
CA ALA A 41 4.62 -4.53 -7.24
C ALA A 41 3.49 -3.65 -6.70
N VAL A 42 3.41 -3.48 -5.38
CA VAL A 42 2.26 -2.88 -4.70
C VAL A 42 2.40 -1.36 -4.56
N ARG A 43 3.60 -0.84 -4.29
CA ARG A 43 3.89 0.59 -4.12
C ARG A 43 3.36 1.47 -5.28
N PRO A 44 3.60 1.16 -6.58
CA PRO A 44 3.09 1.98 -7.68
C PRO A 44 1.56 1.94 -7.79
N ILE A 45 0.91 0.83 -7.44
CA ILE A 45 -0.55 0.71 -7.46
C ILE A 45 -1.17 1.59 -6.39
N LEU A 46 -0.65 1.52 -5.15
CA LEU A 46 -1.16 2.31 -4.05
C LEU A 46 -0.90 3.81 -4.24
N LYS A 47 0.27 4.21 -4.76
CA LYS A 47 0.56 5.60 -5.12
C LYS A 47 -0.44 6.15 -6.15
N ARG A 48 -0.76 5.38 -7.20
CA ARG A 48 -1.78 5.78 -8.19
C ARG A 48 -3.16 5.99 -7.55
N ARG A 49 -3.57 5.07 -6.67
CA ARG A 49 -4.84 5.18 -5.94
C ARG A 49 -4.86 6.39 -5.01
N LEU A 50 -3.75 6.70 -4.35
CA LEU A 50 -3.61 7.90 -3.53
C LEU A 50 -3.75 9.16 -4.37
N ASN A 51 -3.02 9.25 -5.48
CA ASN A 51 -3.06 10.42 -6.36
C ASN A 51 -4.44 10.65 -6.97
N ALA A 52 -5.15 9.58 -7.36
CA ALA A 52 -6.53 9.68 -7.84
C ALA A 52 -7.46 10.26 -6.75
N ARG A 53 -7.36 9.78 -5.52
CA ARG A 53 -8.14 10.32 -4.39
C ARG A 53 -7.81 11.77 -4.07
N LEU A 54 -6.54 12.17 -4.19
CA LEU A 54 -6.13 13.57 -4.00
C LEU A 54 -6.70 14.46 -5.10
N ALA A 55 -6.65 14.01 -6.36
CA ALA A 55 -7.24 14.73 -7.50
C ALA A 55 -8.76 14.93 -7.33
N ASP A 56 -9.49 13.89 -6.89
CA ASP A 56 -10.94 13.96 -6.63
C ASP A 56 -11.32 14.90 -5.48
N ASN A 57 -10.40 15.20 -4.55
CA ASN A 57 -10.63 16.15 -3.45
C ASN A 57 -10.25 17.59 -3.80
N THR A 58 -9.78 17.86 -5.02
CA THR A 58 -9.49 19.23 -5.47
C THR A 58 -10.79 19.85 -5.98
N PRO A 59 -11.29 20.97 -5.41
CA PRO A 59 -12.46 21.63 -5.96
C PRO A 59 -12.17 22.01 -7.40
N LYS A 60 -13.01 21.54 -8.34
CA LYS A 60 -13.00 22.06 -9.71
C LYS A 60 -13.46 23.51 -9.64
N GLU A 61 -12.56 24.43 -9.95
CA GLU A 61 -12.88 25.84 -10.23
C GLU A 61 -13.86 25.96 -11.41
#